data_AF-A0A353Z032-F1
#
_entry.id   AF-A0A353Z032-F1
#
_cell.length_a   1.000
_cell.length_b   1.000
_cell.length_c   1.000
_cell.angle_alpha   90.00
_cell.angle_beta   90.00
_cell.angle_gamma   90.00
#
_symmetry.space_group_name_H-M   'P 1'
#
loop_
_entity.id
_entity.type
_entity.pdbx_description
1 polymer ?
#
loop_
_entity_poly.entity_id
_entity_poly.type
_entity_poly.pdbx_seq_one_letter_code
_entity_poly.pdbx_strand_id
1 'polypeptide(L)'
;YDGDPIDSILYFKSKIQHANYNESECRVCGNVNPEQIFNIVESNILDEYGKFTPNRKISPRQWYNYYIEEREKKEQAEQVNLELPSISFKIPNKLKQLFIFVKRDVLSKLSNSQYLTINFLEAPLLAFILAFIIKYYNVSETNELGYTFIGNSNLPVYIFMSVIISIFMGLTVSAEEIIKDRKILKREAFLNLSWSSYLVSKVTVLLILSAIQALSFVVLGNTIMEIKGMYLHYWIILFSCWVSANMIGLVISDSFKTVVTIYILIPFLVIPQIILSGVIVKYEKLNPSISSPERIPGYGEIITARWGYEALAVHQFMENAYMSEFYGLNKVMSQCEFKKNYWVKNLENKVDFLAKYFDDPNHNEEVNNYLILLKNEIEKELANNSRVSFDYLDDLHHDRINYTVIEALKTYFRNINRYYIRGYNQVNDKRDKLIRELQKTPELKKDFIQLKRDYHNEKLSEFVENTNETVRIIEYQGELIQKIDPIYLDSEKKLVKAHFYAPRKRLFGYKSTFWVNTAVIWFTTLLLYLLLYFRGLRKLLEWFENLGIKYRGKNH
;
A
#
# COMPACT_ATOMS: atom_id res chain seq x y z
N TYR A 1 52.73 48.19 -25.53
CA TYR A 1 51.45 47.67 -26.04
C TYR A 1 51.30 46.26 -25.50
N ASP A 2 50.14 45.94 -24.93
CA ASP A 2 49.86 44.69 -24.20
C ASP A 2 48.53 44.03 -24.63
N GLY A 3 48.01 44.37 -25.82
CA GLY A 3 46.80 43.77 -26.41
C GLY A 3 47.10 42.69 -27.45
N ASP A 4 46.15 42.46 -28.36
CA ASP A 4 46.29 41.50 -29.47
C ASP A 4 47.53 41.82 -30.33
N PRO A 5 48.45 40.85 -30.56
CA PRO A 5 49.65 41.05 -31.37
C PRO A 5 49.41 41.63 -32.77
N ILE A 6 48.29 41.32 -33.42
CA ILE A 6 47.98 41.82 -34.78
C ILE A 6 47.64 43.31 -34.73
N ASP A 7 46.87 43.71 -33.72
CA ASP A 7 46.47 45.11 -33.49
C ASP A 7 47.65 45.99 -33.04
N SER A 8 48.76 45.39 -32.59
CA SER A 8 49.97 46.13 -32.25
C SER A 8 50.50 46.95 -33.43
N ILE A 9 50.38 46.45 -34.67
CA ILE A 9 50.80 47.16 -35.87
C ILE A 9 49.97 48.43 -36.08
N LEU A 10 48.65 48.35 -35.87
CA LEU A 10 47.74 49.50 -35.93
C LEU A 10 48.11 50.53 -34.85
N TYR A 11 48.37 50.05 -33.62
CA TYR A 11 48.80 50.89 -32.52
C TYR A 11 50.07 51.68 -32.87
N PHE A 12 51.15 51.01 -33.29
CA PHE A 12 52.41 51.69 -33.62
C PHE A 12 52.27 52.65 -34.81
N LYS A 13 51.53 52.27 -35.86
CA LYS A 13 51.26 53.14 -37.01
C LYS A 13 50.43 54.38 -36.63
N SER A 14 49.45 54.23 -35.74
CA SER A 14 48.61 55.34 -35.28
C SER A 14 49.42 56.40 -34.50
N LYS A 15 50.35 55.97 -33.65
CA LYS A 15 51.18 56.88 -32.83
C LYS A 15 52.18 57.67 -33.68
N ILE A 16 52.60 57.16 -34.84
CA ILE A 16 53.45 57.89 -35.78
C ILE A 16 52.68 58.60 -36.91
N GLN A 17 51.34 58.55 -36.88
CA GLN A 17 50.45 59.10 -37.91
C GLN A 17 50.79 58.59 -39.33
N HIS A 18 51.09 57.29 -39.45
CA HIS A 18 51.38 56.67 -40.74
C HIS A 18 50.13 56.70 -41.63
N ALA A 19 50.28 56.92 -42.95
CA ALA A 19 49.15 57.09 -43.87
C ALA A 19 48.15 55.90 -43.86
N ASN A 20 48.66 54.67 -43.73
CA ASN A 20 47.86 53.43 -43.68
C ASN A 20 47.73 52.88 -42.25
N TYR A 21 47.42 53.73 -41.26
CA TYR A 21 47.34 53.29 -39.86
C TYR A 21 46.20 52.31 -39.57
N ASN A 22 45.18 52.23 -40.43
CA ASN A 22 44.02 51.34 -40.31
C ASN A 22 44.22 49.94 -40.91
N GLU A 23 45.43 49.62 -41.39
CA GLU A 23 45.72 48.34 -42.02
C GLU A 23 46.82 47.58 -41.26
N SER A 24 46.45 46.45 -40.67
CA SER A 24 47.35 45.51 -39.98
C SER A 24 47.87 44.42 -40.92
N GLU A 25 47.06 44.01 -41.89
CA GLU A 25 47.33 42.91 -42.80
C GLU A 25 47.23 43.32 -44.28
N CYS A 26 47.91 42.59 -45.15
CA CYS A 26 47.78 42.78 -46.59
C CYS A 26 46.40 42.31 -47.06
N ARG A 27 45.59 43.21 -47.62
CA ARG A 27 44.24 42.89 -48.13
C ARG A 27 44.20 41.82 -49.23
N VAL A 28 45.34 41.55 -49.90
CA VAL A 28 45.42 40.61 -51.02
C VAL A 28 45.80 39.20 -50.56
N CYS A 29 46.73 39.07 -49.60
CA CYS A 29 47.29 37.77 -49.20
C CYS A 29 47.17 37.45 -47.71
N GLY A 30 46.59 38.34 -46.88
CA GLY A 30 46.43 38.13 -45.44
C GLY A 30 47.74 38.07 -44.66
N ASN A 31 48.87 38.37 -45.29
CA ASN A 31 50.17 38.32 -44.62
C ASN A 31 50.32 39.51 -43.67
N VAL A 32 50.77 39.23 -42.45
CA VAL A 32 51.12 40.20 -41.41
C VAL A 32 52.63 40.25 -41.30
N ASN A 33 53.24 41.43 -41.38
CA ASN A 33 54.69 41.60 -41.29
C ASN A 33 55.09 42.24 -39.94
N PRO A 34 55.57 41.47 -38.95
CA PRO A 34 55.98 41.97 -37.64
C PRO A 34 57.16 42.95 -37.69
N GLU A 35 58.01 42.87 -38.73
CA GLU A 35 59.18 43.76 -38.89
C GLU A 35 58.79 45.24 -39.01
N GLN A 36 57.53 45.52 -39.38
CA GLN A 36 57.01 46.88 -39.41
C GLN A 36 57.11 47.56 -38.03
N ILE A 37 56.93 46.82 -36.94
CA ILE A 37 57.00 47.36 -35.58
C ILE A 37 58.43 47.81 -35.29
N PHE A 38 59.42 46.97 -35.58
CA PHE A 38 60.84 47.31 -35.36
C PHE A 38 61.27 48.50 -36.23
N ASN A 39 60.89 48.51 -37.51
CA ASN A 39 61.15 49.63 -38.41
C ASN A 39 60.57 50.97 -37.90
N ILE A 40 59.39 50.93 -37.27
CA ILE A 40 58.76 52.12 -36.69
C ILE A 40 59.51 52.57 -35.43
N VAL A 41 59.83 51.64 -34.53
CA VAL A 41 60.49 51.92 -33.25
C VAL A 41 61.95 52.39 -33.44
N GLU A 42 62.61 51.92 -34.49
CA GLU A 42 64.01 52.26 -34.83
C GLU A 42 64.14 53.40 -35.84
N SER A 43 63.02 54.02 -36.27
CA SER A 43 63.06 55.14 -37.20
C SER A 43 63.90 56.30 -36.66
N ASN A 44 64.83 56.79 -37.48
CA ASN A 44 65.76 57.87 -37.12
C ASN A 44 65.32 59.23 -37.67
N ILE A 45 65.78 60.31 -37.04
CA ILE A 45 65.58 61.67 -37.54
C ILE A 45 66.43 61.86 -38.79
N LEU A 46 65.87 62.48 -39.83
CA LEU A 46 66.60 62.86 -41.03
C LEU A 46 67.23 64.24 -40.85
N ASP A 47 68.47 64.42 -41.29
CA ASP A 47 69.10 65.73 -41.37
C ASP A 47 68.59 66.54 -42.57
N GLU A 48 69.02 67.80 -42.69
CA GLU A 48 68.64 68.72 -43.79
C GLU A 48 69.07 68.22 -45.20
N TYR A 49 69.93 67.20 -45.25
CA TYR A 49 70.42 66.57 -46.49
C TYR A 49 69.81 65.19 -46.73
N GLY A 50 68.84 64.75 -45.91
CA GLY A 50 68.13 63.48 -46.04
C GLY A 50 68.92 62.25 -45.58
N LYS A 51 69.99 62.42 -44.78
CA LYS A 51 70.71 61.30 -44.15
C LYS A 51 70.14 60.98 -42.77
N PHE A 52 70.13 59.70 -42.41
CA PHE A 52 69.72 59.24 -41.09
C PHE A 52 70.73 59.67 -40.03
N THR A 53 70.26 60.41 -39.02
CA THR A 53 71.03 60.71 -37.80
C THR A 53 71.03 59.49 -36.86
N PRO A 54 71.97 59.39 -35.90
CA PRO A 54 71.95 58.31 -34.90
C PRO A 54 70.82 58.46 -33.88
N ASN A 55 70.05 59.57 -33.93
CA ASN A 55 68.98 59.84 -32.99
C ASN A 55 67.65 59.29 -33.52
N ARG A 56 66.97 58.48 -32.69
CA ARG A 56 65.63 57.97 -32.99
C ARG A 56 64.62 59.13 -33.06
N LYS A 57 63.67 59.01 -33.99
CA LYS A 57 62.54 59.94 -34.18
C LYS A 57 61.64 59.99 -32.94
N ILE A 58 61.43 58.86 -32.27
CA ILE A 58 60.69 58.76 -31.01
C ILE A 58 61.59 58.08 -29.99
N SER A 59 61.80 58.74 -28.85
CA SER A 59 62.63 58.21 -27.78
C SER A 59 61.95 57.06 -27.03
N PRO A 60 62.70 56.14 -26.40
CA PRO A 60 62.13 55.09 -25.55
C PRO A 60 61.20 55.63 -24.44
N ARG A 61 61.50 56.81 -23.87
CA ARG A 61 60.66 57.46 -22.87
C ARG A 61 59.31 57.89 -23.43
N GLN A 62 59.28 58.41 -24.66
CA GLN A 62 58.02 58.78 -25.32
C GLN A 62 57.17 57.55 -25.66
N TRP A 63 57.78 56.45 -26.11
CA TRP A 63 57.07 55.19 -26.32
C TRP A 63 56.45 54.64 -25.03
N TYR A 64 57.15 54.78 -23.90
CA TYR A 64 56.62 54.41 -22.59
C TYR A 64 55.42 55.28 -22.20
N ASN A 65 55.47 56.60 -22.42
CA ASN A 65 54.33 57.48 -22.15
C ASN A 65 53.10 57.10 -23.00
N TYR A 66 53.27 56.82 -24.30
CA TYR A 66 52.17 56.34 -25.14
C TYR A 66 51.56 55.03 -24.63
N TYR A 67 52.37 54.15 -24.05
CA TYR A 67 51.88 52.91 -23.45
C TYR A 67 51.03 53.16 -22.20
N ILE A 68 51.46 54.04 -21.31
CA ILE A 68 50.70 54.40 -20.10
C ILE A 68 49.35 55.04 -20.47
N GLU A 69 49.35 56.00 -21.41
CA GLU A 69 48.12 56.66 -21.86
C GLU A 69 47.10 55.67 -22.47
N GLU A 70 47.57 54.69 -23.24
CA GLU A 70 46.68 53.68 -23.84
C GLU A 70 46.11 52.72 -22.80
N ARG A 71 46.93 52.35 -21.82
CA ARG A 71 46.53 51.49 -20.72
C ARG A 71 45.49 52.15 -19.82
N GLU A 72 45.69 53.43 -19.48
CA GLU A 72 44.71 54.21 -18.70
C GLU A 72 43.37 54.32 -19.44
N LYS A 73 43.38 54.50 -20.76
CA LYS A 73 42.15 54.49 -21.58
C LYS A 73 41.42 53.15 -21.56
N LYS A 74 42.15 52.03 -21.64
CA LYS A 74 41.55 50.69 -21.53
C LYS A 74 40.98 50.43 -20.14
N GLU A 75 41.71 50.78 -19.09
CA GLU A 75 41.25 50.62 -17.70
C GLU A 75 39.98 51.47 -17.45
N GLN A 76 39.87 52.68 -18.03
CA GLN A 76 38.65 53.49 -17.97
C GLN A 76 37.48 52.90 -18.76
N ALA A 77 37.75 52.26 -19.91
CA ALA A 77 36.72 51.61 -20.72
C ALA A 77 36.17 50.31 -20.09
N GLU A 78 37.02 49.54 -19.39
CA GLU A 78 36.64 48.32 -18.68
C GLU A 78 35.90 48.60 -17.35
N GLN A 79 36.07 49.79 -16.76
CA GLN A 79 35.31 50.23 -15.57
C GLN A 79 33.84 50.56 -15.86
N VAL A 80 33.38 50.50 -17.11
CA VAL A 80 31.96 50.59 -17.44
C VAL A 80 31.28 49.33 -16.89
N ASN A 81 30.60 49.48 -15.75
CA ASN A 81 29.80 48.45 -15.10
C ASN A 81 28.85 47.77 -16.11
N LEU A 82 29.28 46.64 -16.68
CA LEU A 82 28.37 45.72 -17.35
C LEU A 82 27.51 45.09 -16.25
N GLU A 83 26.34 45.64 -16.01
CA GLU A 83 25.34 45.00 -15.17
C GLU A 83 25.13 43.57 -15.67
N LEU A 84 25.39 42.59 -14.80
CA LEU A 84 25.07 41.19 -15.09
C LEU A 84 23.59 41.12 -15.50
N PRO A 85 23.23 40.45 -16.61
CA PRO A 85 21.85 40.39 -17.05
C PRO A 85 20.97 39.86 -15.91
N SER A 86 19.87 40.57 -15.63
CA SER A 86 18.99 40.21 -14.54
C SER A 86 18.49 38.77 -14.72
N ILE A 87 18.73 37.91 -13.74
CA ILE A 87 18.27 36.52 -13.76
C ILE A 87 16.73 36.53 -13.76
N SER A 88 16.12 36.30 -14.92
CA SER A 88 14.66 36.30 -15.11
C SER A 88 13.99 35.02 -14.59
N PHE A 89 14.77 34.02 -14.19
CA PHE A 89 14.26 32.73 -13.72
C PHE A 89 13.99 32.73 -12.22
N LYS A 90 12.74 33.00 -11.83
CA LYS A 90 12.25 32.74 -10.47
C LYS A 90 11.63 31.36 -10.38
N ILE A 91 12.18 30.50 -9.52
CA ILE A 91 11.61 29.17 -9.26
C ILE A 91 10.20 29.35 -8.64
N PRO A 92 9.15 28.73 -9.22
CA PRO A 92 7.81 28.84 -8.69
C PRO A 92 7.69 28.16 -7.31
N ASN A 93 6.74 28.60 -6.48
CA ASN A 93 6.46 27.99 -5.17
C ASN A 93 6.04 26.51 -5.32
N LYS A 94 6.27 25.68 -4.29
CA LYS A 94 5.99 24.23 -4.23
C LYS A 94 4.56 23.87 -4.68
N LEU A 95 3.55 24.62 -4.22
CA LEU A 95 2.16 24.39 -4.64
C LEU A 95 1.95 24.66 -6.13
N LYS A 96 2.56 25.72 -6.68
CA LYS A 96 2.49 25.99 -8.12
C LYS A 96 3.20 24.89 -8.91
N GLN A 97 4.35 24.41 -8.42
CA GLN A 97 5.06 23.27 -9.02
C GLN A 97 4.19 22.01 -9.04
N LEU A 98 3.48 21.71 -7.94
CA LEU A 98 2.54 20.58 -7.87
C LEU A 98 1.51 20.65 -9.01
N PHE A 99 0.80 21.78 -9.16
CA PHE A 99 -0.21 21.93 -10.21
C PHE A 99 0.39 21.85 -11.62
N ILE A 100 1.60 22.40 -11.82
CA ILE A 100 2.31 22.28 -13.10
C ILE A 100 2.63 20.83 -13.42
N PHE A 101 3.15 20.07 -12.44
CA PHE A 101 3.46 18.65 -12.64
C PHE A 101 2.20 17.82 -12.88
N VAL A 102 1.11 18.05 -12.13
CA VAL A 102 -0.19 17.39 -12.38
C VAL A 102 -0.67 17.71 -13.79
N LYS A 103 -0.67 18.98 -14.20
CA LYS A 103 -1.09 19.39 -15.54
C LYS A 103 -0.26 18.72 -16.62
N ARG A 104 1.07 18.70 -16.46
CA ARG A 104 2.00 18.04 -17.39
C ARG A 104 1.69 16.55 -17.52
N ASP A 105 1.55 15.88 -16.39
CA ASP A 105 1.32 14.43 -16.34
C ASP A 105 -0.03 14.07 -16.98
N VAL A 106 -1.09 14.79 -16.63
CA VAL A 106 -2.43 14.61 -17.23
C VAL A 106 -2.41 14.88 -18.73
N LEU A 107 -1.84 16.01 -19.19
CA LEU A 107 -1.79 16.32 -20.62
C LEU A 107 -0.99 15.29 -21.42
N SER A 108 0.13 14.80 -20.86
CA SER A 108 0.93 13.75 -21.51
C SER A 108 0.15 12.45 -21.68
N LYS A 109 -0.63 12.05 -20.66
CA LYS A 109 -1.48 10.87 -20.69
C LYS A 109 -2.66 11.06 -21.64
N LEU A 110 -3.32 12.22 -21.60
CA LEU A 110 -4.45 12.54 -22.48
C LEU A 110 -4.04 12.58 -23.97
N SER A 111 -2.80 12.95 -24.27
CA SER A 111 -2.28 12.91 -25.64
C SER A 111 -2.03 11.49 -26.17
N ASN A 112 -1.93 10.50 -25.28
CA ASN A 112 -1.69 9.11 -25.65
C ASN A 112 -3.01 8.30 -25.65
N SER A 113 -3.69 8.31 -26.80
CA SER A 113 -4.98 7.61 -26.98
C SER A 113 -4.90 6.10 -26.68
N GLN A 114 -3.80 5.43 -27.03
CA GLN A 114 -3.61 4.00 -26.74
C GLN A 114 -3.55 3.74 -25.23
N TYR A 115 -2.76 4.55 -24.51
CA TYR A 115 -2.64 4.44 -23.06
C TYR A 115 -3.98 4.66 -22.35
N LEU A 116 -4.74 5.70 -22.74
CA LEU A 116 -6.05 5.96 -22.15
C LEU A 116 -7.02 4.82 -22.43
N THR A 117 -7.10 4.36 -23.67
CA THR A 117 -8.03 3.30 -24.08
C THR A 117 -7.76 2.03 -23.29
N ILE A 118 -6.50 1.62 -23.16
CA ILE A 118 -6.12 0.44 -22.38
C ILE A 118 -6.52 0.64 -20.91
N ASN A 119 -6.07 1.72 -20.26
CA ASN A 119 -6.33 1.91 -18.82
C ASN A 119 -7.82 2.04 -18.48
N PHE A 120 -8.62 2.71 -19.31
CA PHE A 120 -10.05 2.87 -19.04
C PHE A 120 -10.87 1.62 -19.39
N LEU A 121 -10.45 0.82 -20.36
CA LEU A 121 -11.20 -0.38 -20.78
C LEU A 121 -10.80 -1.64 -20.01
N GLU A 122 -9.55 -1.74 -19.57
CA GLU A 122 -9.00 -2.92 -18.91
C GLU A 122 -9.77 -3.30 -17.63
N ALA A 123 -10.02 -2.33 -16.74
CA ALA A 123 -10.77 -2.58 -15.51
C ALA A 123 -12.24 -3.03 -15.76
N PRO A 124 -13.04 -2.34 -16.59
CA PRO A 124 -14.35 -2.81 -17.05
C PRO A 124 -14.34 -4.21 -17.67
N LEU A 125 -13.36 -4.48 -18.55
CA LEU A 125 -13.27 -5.73 -19.28
C LEU A 125 -12.96 -6.89 -18.33
N LEU A 126 -12.02 -6.71 -17.40
CA LEU A 126 -11.71 -7.72 -16.38
C LEU A 126 -12.90 -7.94 -15.44
N ALA A 127 -13.61 -6.89 -15.04
CA ALA A 127 -14.83 -7.01 -14.24
C ALA A 127 -15.91 -7.82 -14.97
N PHE A 128 -16.12 -7.53 -16.27
CA PHE A 128 -17.06 -8.25 -17.11
C PHE A 128 -16.68 -9.72 -17.23
N ILE A 129 -15.45 -10.03 -17.63
CA ILE A 129 -14.96 -11.41 -17.80
C ILE A 129 -15.09 -12.18 -16.48
N LEU A 130 -14.60 -11.61 -15.37
CA LEU A 130 -14.66 -12.26 -14.07
C LEU A 130 -16.10 -12.55 -13.66
N ALA A 131 -16.96 -11.51 -13.63
CA ALA A 131 -18.33 -11.66 -13.17
C ALA A 131 -19.16 -12.57 -14.09
N PHE A 132 -18.97 -12.48 -15.41
CA PHE A 132 -19.67 -13.32 -16.37
C PHE A 132 -19.31 -14.80 -16.22
N ILE A 133 -18.03 -15.14 -16.07
CA ILE A 133 -17.58 -16.52 -15.96
C ILE A 133 -18.07 -17.16 -14.66
N ILE A 134 -18.06 -16.42 -13.55
CA ILE A 134 -18.36 -16.98 -12.23
C ILE A 134 -19.83 -16.84 -11.82
N LYS A 135 -20.66 -16.16 -12.61
CA LYS A 135 -22.11 -16.05 -12.36
C LYS A 135 -22.77 -17.41 -12.51
N TYR A 136 -22.77 -18.17 -11.42
CA TYR A 136 -23.28 -19.54 -11.39
C TYR A 136 -24.76 -19.59 -10.99
N TYR A 137 -25.51 -20.46 -11.65
CA TYR A 137 -26.83 -20.91 -11.25
C TYR A 137 -27.04 -22.35 -11.71
N ASN A 138 -27.81 -23.11 -10.93
CA ASN A 138 -28.10 -24.50 -11.27
C ASN A 138 -29.12 -24.55 -12.42
N VAL A 139 -28.86 -25.34 -13.48
CA VAL A 139 -29.73 -25.49 -14.66
C VAL A 139 -30.60 -26.76 -14.57
N SER A 140 -30.74 -27.33 -13.37
CA SER A 140 -31.63 -28.48 -13.13
C SER A 140 -33.06 -28.14 -13.52
N GLU A 141 -33.82 -29.13 -14.00
CA GLU A 141 -35.24 -28.97 -14.40
C GLU A 141 -36.13 -28.44 -13.27
N THR A 142 -35.69 -28.56 -12.01
CA THR A 142 -36.36 -28.03 -10.82
C THR A 142 -36.12 -26.55 -10.56
N ASN A 143 -35.22 -25.89 -11.30
CA ASN A 143 -34.93 -24.47 -11.12
C ASN A 143 -35.73 -23.58 -12.08
N GLU A 144 -36.95 -23.21 -11.68
CA GLU A 144 -37.84 -22.33 -12.46
C GLU A 144 -37.42 -20.85 -12.44
N LEU A 145 -36.56 -20.44 -11.50
CA LEU A 145 -36.24 -19.02 -11.23
C LEU A 145 -34.94 -18.55 -11.88
N GLY A 146 -34.14 -19.45 -12.45
CA GLY A 146 -32.84 -19.12 -13.03
C GLY A 146 -31.81 -18.69 -11.98
N TYR A 147 -31.13 -17.58 -12.21
CA TYR A 147 -30.11 -17.07 -11.29
C TYR A 147 -30.73 -16.50 -10.01
N THR A 148 -30.15 -16.86 -8.86
CA THR A 148 -30.45 -16.23 -7.58
C THR A 148 -29.17 -15.97 -6.82
N PHE A 149 -29.06 -14.81 -6.18
CA PHE A 149 -27.86 -14.42 -5.44
C PHE A 149 -27.56 -15.41 -4.31
N ILE A 150 -28.60 -15.93 -3.64
CA ILE A 150 -28.47 -16.94 -2.58
C ILE A 150 -27.75 -18.22 -3.02
N GLY A 151 -28.06 -18.73 -4.21
CA GLY A 151 -27.51 -19.97 -4.75
C GLY A 151 -26.16 -19.82 -5.46
N ASN A 152 -25.62 -18.60 -5.56
CA ASN A 152 -24.37 -18.37 -6.26
C ASN A 152 -23.16 -18.83 -5.41
N SER A 153 -22.63 -20.00 -5.73
CA SER A 153 -21.48 -20.60 -5.02
C SER A 153 -20.17 -19.84 -5.19
N ASN A 154 -20.06 -18.95 -6.18
CA ASN A 154 -18.80 -18.28 -6.49
C ASN A 154 -18.65 -16.90 -5.86
N LEU A 155 -19.58 -16.45 -5.01
CA LEU A 155 -19.49 -15.12 -4.39
C LEU A 155 -18.19 -14.92 -3.57
N PRO A 156 -17.75 -15.84 -2.68
CA PRO A 156 -16.48 -15.67 -1.97
C PRO A 156 -15.29 -15.54 -2.92
N VAL A 157 -15.28 -16.33 -4.00
CA VAL A 157 -14.25 -16.28 -5.03
C VAL A 157 -14.27 -14.94 -5.76
N TYR A 158 -15.45 -14.42 -6.10
CA TYR A 158 -15.60 -13.10 -6.71
C TYR A 158 -14.99 -11.99 -5.86
N ILE A 159 -15.31 -11.96 -4.56
CA ILE A 159 -14.78 -10.95 -3.63
C ILE A 159 -13.27 -11.02 -3.58
N PHE A 160 -12.73 -12.24 -3.46
CA PHE A 160 -11.29 -12.46 -3.40
C PHE A 160 -10.59 -12.03 -4.69
N MET A 161 -11.06 -12.50 -5.84
CA MET A 161 -10.48 -12.17 -7.14
C MET A 161 -10.59 -10.68 -7.46
N SER A 162 -11.66 -10.00 -7.04
CA SER A 162 -11.80 -8.55 -7.19
C SER A 162 -10.69 -7.78 -6.46
N VAL A 163 -10.34 -8.21 -5.24
CA VAL A 163 -9.23 -7.63 -4.47
C VAL A 163 -7.89 -7.90 -5.14
N ILE A 164 -7.66 -9.12 -5.64
CA ILE A 164 -6.42 -9.48 -6.33
C ILE A 164 -6.25 -8.71 -7.63
N ILE A 165 -7.31 -8.57 -8.45
CA ILE A 165 -7.29 -7.79 -9.67
C ILE A 165 -6.98 -6.33 -9.37
N SER A 166 -7.60 -5.76 -8.34
CA SER A 166 -7.31 -4.39 -7.89
C SER A 166 -5.83 -4.19 -7.53
N ILE A 167 -5.21 -5.14 -6.83
CA ILE A 167 -3.78 -5.07 -6.49
C ILE A 167 -2.91 -5.21 -7.74
N PHE A 168 -3.22 -6.19 -8.61
CA PHE A 168 -2.48 -6.41 -9.84
C PHE A 168 -2.50 -5.18 -10.75
N MET A 169 -3.68 -4.60 -10.96
CA MET A 169 -3.86 -3.39 -11.77
C MET A 169 -3.16 -2.17 -11.18
N GLY A 170 -3.23 -1.97 -9.85
CA GLY A 170 -2.50 -0.88 -9.22
C GLY A 170 -0.98 -0.99 -9.39
N LEU A 171 -0.45 -2.22 -9.30
CA LEU A 171 0.97 -2.48 -9.55
C LEU A 171 1.35 -2.18 -11.01
N THR A 172 0.60 -2.70 -11.99
CA THR A 172 0.95 -2.58 -13.41
C THR A 172 0.90 -1.12 -13.90
N VAL A 173 -0.13 -0.37 -13.50
CA VAL A 173 -0.32 1.03 -13.93
C VAL A 173 0.75 1.96 -13.37
N SER A 174 1.17 1.75 -12.12
CA SER A 174 2.11 2.64 -11.42
C SER A 174 3.58 2.25 -11.56
N ALA A 175 3.85 0.97 -11.87
CA ALA A 175 5.18 0.37 -12.01
C ALA A 175 6.11 1.14 -12.97
N GLU A 176 5.56 1.77 -14.01
CA GLU A 176 6.37 2.45 -15.03
C GLU A 176 6.44 3.99 -14.89
N GLU A 177 5.74 4.57 -13.91
CA GLU A 177 5.55 6.03 -13.86
C GLU A 177 6.85 6.81 -13.59
N ILE A 178 7.65 6.41 -12.62
CA ILE A 178 8.88 7.13 -12.26
C ILE A 178 10.03 6.76 -13.19
N ILE A 179 10.11 5.49 -13.61
CA ILE A 179 11.19 5.02 -14.49
C ILE A 179 11.15 5.70 -15.86
N LYS A 180 9.95 5.96 -16.43
CA LYS A 180 9.76 6.69 -17.69
C LYS A 180 10.24 8.14 -17.59
N ASP A 181 10.01 8.78 -16.45
CA ASP A 181 10.37 10.19 -16.22
C ASP A 181 11.86 10.40 -15.87
N ARG A 182 12.65 9.35 -15.67
CA ARG A 182 14.06 9.47 -15.25
C ARG A 182 14.92 10.38 -16.13
N LYS A 183 14.76 10.32 -17.45
CA LYS A 183 15.52 11.18 -18.38
C LYS A 183 15.15 12.65 -18.20
N ILE A 184 13.87 12.94 -17.95
CA ILE A 184 13.35 14.29 -17.71
C ILE A 184 13.85 14.77 -16.35
N LEU A 185 13.72 13.97 -15.30
CA LEU A 185 14.20 14.30 -13.94
C LEU A 185 15.70 14.58 -13.90
N LYS A 186 16.52 13.86 -14.69
CA LYS A 186 17.96 14.13 -14.81
C LYS A 186 18.25 15.48 -15.46
N ARG A 187 17.45 15.90 -16.45
CA ARG A 187 17.58 17.22 -17.10
C ARG A 187 17.09 18.35 -16.19
N GLU A 188 16.01 18.11 -15.45
CA GLU A 188 15.41 19.08 -14.53
C GLU A 188 16.18 19.21 -13.20
N ALA A 189 17.16 18.34 -12.93
CA ALA A 189 17.95 18.37 -11.70
C ALA A 189 18.69 19.71 -11.49
N PHE A 190 19.12 20.37 -12.58
CA PHE A 190 19.77 21.69 -12.53
C PHE A 190 18.85 22.82 -12.04
N LEU A 191 17.54 22.64 -12.15
CA LEU A 191 16.54 23.64 -11.75
C LEU A 191 16.15 23.55 -10.27
N ASN A 192 16.67 22.57 -9.52
CA ASN A 192 16.39 22.35 -8.10
C ASN A 192 14.88 22.34 -7.77
N LEU A 193 14.07 21.69 -8.62
CA LEU A 193 12.63 21.54 -8.41
C LEU A 193 12.33 20.65 -7.19
N SER A 194 11.15 20.85 -6.60
CA SER A 194 10.73 20.17 -5.39
C SER A 194 10.37 18.70 -5.64
N TRP A 195 11.18 17.78 -5.09
CA TRP A 195 10.90 16.34 -5.10
C TRP A 195 9.53 15.97 -4.52
N SER A 196 9.13 16.61 -3.42
CA SER A 196 7.81 16.39 -2.80
C SER A 196 6.67 16.79 -3.74
N SER A 197 6.81 17.91 -4.45
CA SER A 197 5.77 18.40 -5.37
C SER A 197 5.64 17.46 -6.57
N TYR A 198 6.75 16.91 -7.06
CA TYR A 198 6.74 15.86 -8.09
C TYR A 198 6.04 14.58 -7.60
N LEU A 199 6.45 14.03 -6.45
CA LEU A 199 5.86 12.79 -5.93
C LEU A 199 4.36 12.92 -5.67
N VAL A 200 3.94 13.98 -4.97
CA VAL A 200 2.51 14.21 -4.68
C VAL A 200 1.72 14.37 -5.98
N SER A 201 2.29 15.00 -7.02
CA SER A 201 1.61 15.11 -8.31
C SER A 201 1.34 13.72 -8.93
N LYS A 202 2.34 12.83 -8.93
CA LYS A 202 2.22 11.46 -9.43
C LYS A 202 1.21 10.64 -8.63
N VAL A 203 1.29 10.70 -7.31
CA VAL A 203 0.31 10.04 -6.44
C VAL A 203 -1.10 10.55 -6.73
N THR A 204 -1.29 11.87 -6.87
CA THR A 204 -2.62 12.46 -7.12
C THR A 204 -3.22 11.99 -8.44
N VAL A 205 -2.44 11.94 -9.52
CA VAL A 205 -2.92 11.47 -10.83
C VAL A 205 -3.31 9.99 -10.76
N LEU A 206 -2.49 9.15 -10.11
CA LEU A 206 -2.79 7.74 -9.93
C LEU A 206 -4.02 7.49 -9.04
N LEU A 207 -4.20 8.29 -7.98
CA LEU A 207 -5.40 8.24 -7.13
C LEU A 207 -6.68 8.47 -7.95
N ILE A 208 -6.69 9.51 -8.79
CA ILE A 208 -7.86 9.83 -9.62
C ILE A 208 -8.12 8.72 -10.64
N LEU A 209 -7.08 8.23 -11.32
CA LEU A 209 -7.21 7.15 -12.30
C LEU A 209 -7.76 5.87 -11.63
N SER A 210 -7.20 5.47 -10.50
CA SER A 210 -7.66 4.29 -9.75
C SER A 210 -9.07 4.45 -9.18
N ALA A 211 -9.49 5.66 -8.79
CA ALA A 211 -10.86 5.90 -8.34
C ALA A 211 -11.87 5.62 -9.46
N ILE A 212 -11.58 6.07 -10.69
CA ILE A 212 -12.42 5.84 -11.87
C ILE A 212 -12.40 4.36 -12.27
N GLN A 213 -11.22 3.74 -12.34
CA GLN A 213 -11.08 2.32 -12.67
C GLN A 213 -11.82 1.43 -11.65
N ALA A 214 -11.61 1.63 -10.35
CA ALA A 214 -12.30 0.89 -9.31
C ALA A 214 -13.82 1.08 -9.37
N LEU A 215 -14.30 2.30 -9.65
CA LEU A 215 -15.73 2.57 -9.78
C LEU A 215 -16.33 1.79 -10.96
N SER A 216 -15.69 1.86 -12.12
CA SER A 216 -16.14 1.13 -13.31
C SER A 216 -16.14 -0.39 -13.10
N PHE A 217 -15.11 -0.92 -12.42
CA PHE A 217 -15.01 -2.34 -12.07
C PHE A 217 -16.17 -2.77 -11.17
N VAL A 218 -16.44 -2.02 -10.10
CA VAL A 218 -17.50 -2.33 -9.15
C VAL A 218 -18.88 -2.20 -9.79
N VAL A 219 -19.14 -1.12 -10.53
CA VAL A 219 -20.43 -0.92 -11.18
C VAL A 219 -20.74 -2.07 -12.14
N LEU A 220 -19.79 -2.49 -12.98
CA LEU A 220 -20.03 -3.60 -13.90
C LEU A 220 -20.08 -4.95 -13.18
N GLY A 221 -19.07 -5.27 -12.38
CA GLY A 221 -18.96 -6.57 -11.73
C GLY A 221 -20.09 -6.85 -10.76
N ASN A 222 -20.41 -5.90 -9.86
CA ASN A 222 -21.48 -6.07 -8.88
C ASN A 222 -22.86 -6.12 -9.54
N THR A 223 -23.07 -5.41 -10.65
CA THR A 223 -24.35 -5.46 -11.38
C THR A 223 -24.54 -6.81 -12.05
N ILE A 224 -23.50 -7.38 -12.67
CA ILE A 224 -23.58 -8.72 -13.26
C ILE A 224 -23.83 -9.78 -12.18
N MET A 225 -23.16 -9.65 -11.03
CA MET A 225 -23.31 -10.53 -9.86
C MET A 225 -24.57 -10.23 -9.02
N GLU A 226 -25.37 -9.24 -9.40
CA GLU A 226 -26.59 -8.80 -8.71
C GLU A 226 -26.40 -8.49 -7.21
N ILE A 227 -25.23 -7.96 -6.83
CA ILE A 227 -24.93 -7.56 -5.45
C ILE A 227 -25.64 -6.23 -5.14
N LYS A 228 -26.69 -6.29 -4.31
CA LYS A 228 -27.50 -5.11 -3.96
C LYS A 228 -26.97 -4.39 -2.70
N GLY A 229 -27.03 -3.06 -2.70
CA GLY A 229 -26.71 -2.22 -1.53
C GLY A 229 -25.23 -2.08 -1.15
N MET A 230 -24.31 -2.72 -1.87
CA MET A 230 -22.90 -2.83 -1.44
C MET A 230 -21.88 -2.16 -2.39
N TYR A 231 -22.33 -1.46 -3.43
CA TYR A 231 -21.47 -0.79 -4.41
C TYR A 231 -20.45 0.15 -3.77
N LEU A 232 -20.88 1.05 -2.87
CA LEU A 232 -19.96 2.00 -2.24
C LEU A 232 -18.90 1.31 -1.38
N HIS A 233 -19.28 0.27 -0.64
CA HIS A 233 -18.38 -0.48 0.24
C HIS A 233 -17.33 -1.25 -0.56
N TYR A 234 -17.74 -1.90 -1.66
CA TYR A 234 -16.82 -2.53 -2.62
C TYR A 234 -15.88 -1.49 -3.23
N TRP A 235 -16.41 -0.34 -3.66
CA TRP A 235 -15.61 0.73 -4.23
C TRP A 235 -14.54 1.23 -3.26
N ILE A 236 -14.90 1.54 -2.00
CA ILE A 236 -13.95 2.03 -0.99
C ILE A 236 -12.80 1.03 -0.78
N ILE A 237 -13.10 -0.26 -0.64
CA ILE A 237 -12.08 -1.27 -0.38
C ILE A 237 -11.21 -1.51 -1.61
N LEU A 238 -11.82 -1.74 -2.78
CA LEU A 238 -11.05 -1.96 -4.01
C LEU A 238 -10.21 -0.73 -4.34
N PHE A 239 -10.76 0.48 -4.22
CA PHE A 239 -9.99 1.70 -4.35
C PHE A 239 -8.79 1.72 -3.39
N SER A 240 -9.01 1.43 -2.10
CA SER A 240 -7.92 1.42 -1.10
C SER A 240 -6.82 0.41 -1.43
N CYS A 241 -7.20 -0.81 -1.86
CA CYS A 241 -6.24 -1.84 -2.31
C CYS A 241 -5.46 -1.38 -3.55
N TRP A 242 -6.15 -0.77 -4.51
CA TRP A 242 -5.55 -0.23 -5.74
C TRP A 242 -4.52 0.84 -5.44
N VAL A 243 -4.83 1.75 -4.51
CA VAL A 243 -3.94 2.83 -4.09
C VAL A 243 -2.73 2.30 -3.33
N SER A 244 -2.93 1.32 -2.44
CA SER A 244 -1.82 0.64 -1.76
C SER A 244 -0.88 -0.01 -2.77
N ALA A 245 -1.43 -0.70 -3.77
CA ALA A 245 -0.68 -1.29 -4.87
C ALA A 245 0.03 -0.24 -5.74
N ASN A 246 -0.61 0.91 -6.02
CA ASN A 246 0.03 2.02 -6.71
C ASN A 246 1.30 2.50 -5.98
N MET A 247 1.25 2.58 -4.64
CA MET A 247 2.44 2.98 -3.88
C MET A 247 3.56 1.94 -3.97
N ILE A 248 3.24 0.64 -3.92
CA ILE A 248 4.21 -0.43 -4.14
C ILE A 248 4.82 -0.30 -5.54
N GLY A 249 4.01 -0.11 -6.58
CA GLY A 249 4.49 0.04 -7.95
C GLY A 249 5.36 1.29 -8.14
N LEU A 250 5.02 2.43 -7.53
CA LEU A 250 5.88 3.61 -7.53
C LEU A 250 7.23 3.38 -6.83
N VAL A 251 7.24 2.68 -5.68
CA VAL A 251 8.47 2.29 -4.98
C VAL A 251 9.37 1.46 -5.90
N ILE A 252 8.79 0.50 -6.63
CA ILE A 252 9.50 -0.35 -7.59
C ILE A 252 9.99 0.48 -8.78
N SER A 253 9.16 1.37 -9.30
CA SER A 253 9.47 2.27 -10.43
C SER A 253 10.67 3.17 -10.14
N ASP A 254 10.78 3.72 -8.92
CA ASP A 254 11.95 4.50 -8.52
C ASP A 254 13.20 3.64 -8.31
N SER A 255 13.03 2.40 -7.81
CA SER A 255 14.13 1.56 -7.34
C SER A 255 14.86 0.80 -8.44
N PHE A 256 14.15 0.26 -9.44
CA PHE A 256 14.74 -0.67 -10.42
C PHE A 256 15.24 0.02 -11.69
N LYS A 257 16.31 -0.49 -12.30
CA LYS A 257 16.98 0.18 -13.44
C LYS A 257 16.27 0.02 -14.79
N THR A 258 15.55 -1.08 -15.00
CA THR A 258 14.89 -1.42 -16.28
C THR A 258 13.42 -1.81 -16.08
N VAL A 259 12.61 -1.58 -17.10
CA VAL A 259 11.18 -1.96 -17.10
C VAL A 259 10.99 -3.49 -17.10
N VAL A 260 11.89 -4.22 -17.76
CA VAL A 260 11.86 -5.70 -17.82
C VAL A 260 11.93 -6.32 -16.42
N THR A 261 12.84 -5.82 -15.56
CA THR A 261 12.95 -6.34 -14.19
C THR A 261 11.67 -6.09 -13.39
N ILE A 262 10.99 -4.98 -13.63
CA ILE A 262 9.73 -4.65 -12.97
C ILE A 262 8.64 -5.67 -13.33
N TYR A 263 8.52 -6.03 -14.62
CA TYR A 263 7.54 -7.03 -15.05
C TYR A 263 7.82 -8.43 -14.49
N ILE A 264 9.09 -8.81 -14.34
CA ILE A 264 9.45 -10.07 -13.68
C ILE A 264 9.03 -10.04 -12.21
N LEU A 265 9.17 -8.89 -11.53
CA LEU A 265 8.87 -8.75 -10.10
C LEU A 265 7.38 -8.77 -9.76
N ILE A 266 6.51 -8.24 -10.65
CA ILE A 266 5.06 -8.11 -10.37
C ILE A 266 4.43 -9.46 -9.94
N PRO A 267 4.61 -10.58 -10.68
CA PRO A 267 4.10 -11.89 -10.25
C PRO A 267 4.61 -12.32 -8.86
N PHE A 268 5.89 -12.08 -8.54
CA PHE A 268 6.45 -12.41 -7.22
C PHE A 268 5.86 -11.59 -6.09
N LEU A 269 5.25 -10.44 -6.38
CA LEU A 269 4.52 -9.65 -5.39
C LEU A 269 3.06 -10.11 -5.26
N VAL A 270 2.44 -10.53 -6.35
CA VAL A 270 1.03 -10.96 -6.36
C VAL A 270 0.85 -12.39 -5.81
N ILE A 271 1.74 -13.34 -6.13
CA ILE A 271 1.62 -14.73 -5.67
C ILE A 271 1.56 -14.84 -4.14
N PRO A 272 2.44 -14.17 -3.36
CA PRO A 272 2.33 -14.14 -1.90
C PRO A 272 1.03 -13.52 -1.41
N GLN A 273 0.51 -12.49 -2.09
CA GLN A 273 -0.77 -11.87 -1.74
C GLN A 273 -1.92 -12.88 -1.87
N ILE A 274 -1.84 -13.79 -2.85
CA ILE A 274 -2.84 -14.85 -3.03
C ILE A 274 -2.71 -15.92 -1.94
N ILE A 275 -1.51 -16.49 -1.77
CA ILE A 275 -1.28 -17.66 -0.89
C ILE A 275 -1.41 -17.28 0.59
N LEU A 276 -0.86 -16.14 0.98
CA LEU A 276 -0.79 -15.70 2.38
C LEU A 276 -2.01 -14.87 2.82
N SER A 277 -3.04 -14.78 1.97
CA SER A 277 -4.30 -14.06 2.27
C SER A 277 -5.18 -14.73 3.34
N GLY A 278 -4.98 -16.02 3.60
CA GLY A 278 -5.85 -16.82 4.48
C GLY A 278 -7.12 -17.35 3.81
N VAL A 279 -7.38 -16.99 2.54
CA VAL A 279 -8.62 -17.35 1.81
C VAL A 279 -8.52 -18.71 1.15
N ILE A 280 -7.46 -18.93 0.38
CA ILE A 280 -7.21 -20.22 -0.29
C ILE A 280 -6.65 -21.24 0.70
N VAL A 281 -5.68 -20.81 1.51
CA VAL A 281 -5.03 -21.63 2.53
C VAL A 281 -5.29 -21.00 3.89
N LYS A 282 -6.11 -21.66 4.72
CA LYS A 282 -6.43 -21.18 6.08
C LYS A 282 -5.16 -21.09 6.92
N TYR A 283 -5.00 -20.00 7.67
CA TYR A 283 -3.79 -19.77 8.48
C TYR A 283 -3.49 -20.90 9.47
N GLU A 284 -4.52 -21.46 10.07
CA GLU A 284 -4.46 -22.59 11.00
C GLU A 284 -3.98 -23.92 10.38
N LYS A 285 -4.02 -24.04 9.05
CA LYS A 285 -3.50 -25.20 8.29
C LYS A 285 -2.12 -24.94 7.68
N LEU A 286 -1.51 -23.79 7.96
CA LEU A 286 -0.12 -23.52 7.59
C LEU A 286 0.83 -24.23 8.54
N ASN A 287 2.09 -24.37 8.13
CA ASN A 287 3.12 -25.03 8.91
C ASN A 287 3.12 -24.53 10.37
N PRO A 288 2.90 -25.41 11.37
CA PRO A 288 2.81 -25.03 12.79
C PRO A 288 4.05 -24.32 13.35
N SER A 289 5.21 -24.49 12.73
CA SER A 289 6.44 -23.79 13.13
C SER A 289 6.40 -22.29 12.83
N ILE A 290 5.52 -21.84 11.91
CA ILE A 290 5.38 -20.44 11.49
C ILE A 290 3.96 -19.90 11.65
N SER A 291 3.02 -20.73 12.12
CA SER A 291 1.61 -20.36 12.29
C SER A 291 1.11 -20.81 13.65
N SER A 292 0.06 -20.15 14.12
CA SER A 292 -0.61 -20.51 15.35
C SER A 292 -2.10 -20.69 15.07
N PRO A 293 -2.76 -21.67 15.69
CA PRO A 293 -4.20 -21.80 15.56
C PRO A 293 -4.96 -20.59 16.13
N GLU A 294 -4.39 -19.86 17.08
CA GLU A 294 -5.10 -18.81 17.82
C GLU A 294 -5.12 -17.43 17.11
N ARG A 295 -4.10 -17.12 16.30
CA ARG A 295 -3.93 -15.78 15.71
C ARG A 295 -3.40 -15.84 14.29
N ILE A 296 -3.68 -14.77 13.55
CA ILE A 296 -3.12 -14.56 12.22
C ILE A 296 -1.60 -14.37 12.36
N PRO A 297 -0.77 -15.08 11.57
CA PRO A 297 0.67 -14.92 11.59
C PRO A 297 1.11 -13.52 11.16
N GLY A 298 2.26 -13.06 11.66
CA GLY A 298 2.75 -11.69 11.38
C GLY A 298 2.94 -11.39 9.89
N TYR A 299 3.33 -12.37 9.07
CA TYR A 299 3.41 -12.18 7.62
C TYR A 299 2.03 -11.94 6.99
N GLY A 300 0.96 -12.53 7.53
CA GLY A 300 -0.41 -12.33 7.07
C GLY A 300 -0.94 -10.93 7.40
N GLU A 301 -0.35 -10.23 8.36
CA GLU A 301 -0.69 -8.83 8.66
C GLU A 301 -0.13 -7.84 7.62
N ILE A 302 0.88 -8.23 6.83
CA ILE A 302 1.48 -7.39 5.77
C ILE A 302 0.68 -7.49 4.47
N ILE A 303 -0.09 -8.57 4.29
CA ILE A 303 -0.80 -8.88 3.05
C ILE A 303 -2.04 -8.00 2.87
N THR A 304 -1.96 -7.00 1.99
CA THR A 304 -3.09 -6.11 1.63
C THR A 304 -4.32 -6.89 1.18
N ALA A 305 -4.13 -7.97 0.41
CA ALA A 305 -5.24 -8.80 -0.09
C ALA A 305 -6.10 -9.39 1.03
N ARG A 306 -5.48 -9.79 2.16
CA ARG A 306 -6.17 -10.29 3.34
C ARG A 306 -7.10 -9.22 3.92
N TRP A 307 -6.58 -8.01 4.14
CA TRP A 307 -7.35 -6.92 4.72
C TRP A 307 -8.54 -6.54 3.83
N GLY A 308 -8.32 -6.43 2.52
CA GLY A 308 -9.37 -6.10 1.56
C GLY A 308 -10.46 -7.17 1.49
N TYR A 309 -10.07 -8.44 1.39
CA TYR A 309 -11.04 -9.52 1.32
C TYR A 309 -11.85 -9.66 2.61
N GLU A 310 -11.19 -9.69 3.78
CA GLU A 310 -11.86 -9.82 5.06
C GLU A 310 -12.83 -8.65 5.30
N ALA A 311 -12.46 -7.42 4.90
CA ALA A 311 -13.34 -6.26 5.03
C ALA A 311 -14.64 -6.46 4.24
N LEU A 312 -14.55 -6.91 2.99
CA LEU A 312 -15.72 -7.12 2.14
C LEU A 312 -16.53 -8.33 2.55
N ALA A 313 -15.89 -9.47 2.85
CA ALA A 313 -16.60 -10.69 3.24
C ALA A 313 -17.41 -10.49 4.53
N VAL A 314 -16.80 -9.90 5.56
CA VAL A 314 -17.45 -9.61 6.84
C VAL A 314 -18.59 -8.60 6.65
N HIS A 315 -18.33 -7.50 5.95
CA HIS A 315 -19.33 -6.45 5.74
C HIS A 315 -20.51 -6.93 4.87
N GLN A 316 -20.23 -7.64 3.77
CA GLN A 316 -21.24 -8.23 2.89
C GLN A 316 -22.13 -9.20 3.66
N PHE A 317 -21.56 -10.01 4.56
CA PHE A 317 -22.31 -10.96 5.37
C PHE A 317 -23.15 -10.26 6.44
N MET A 318 -22.58 -9.32 7.19
CA MET A 318 -23.23 -8.74 8.36
C MET A 318 -24.26 -7.66 8.04
N GLU A 319 -23.91 -6.76 7.12
CA GLU A 319 -24.60 -5.48 6.92
C GLU A 319 -25.54 -5.50 5.70
N ASN A 320 -25.80 -6.67 5.11
CA ASN A 320 -26.81 -6.78 4.06
C ASN A 320 -28.23 -6.64 4.64
N ALA A 321 -29.18 -6.26 3.80
CA ALA A 321 -30.55 -5.94 4.23
C ALA A 321 -31.28 -7.12 4.90
N TYR A 322 -30.92 -8.36 4.57
CA TYR A 322 -31.48 -9.53 5.25
C TYR A 322 -30.79 -9.76 6.60
N MET A 323 -29.46 -9.84 6.61
CA MET A 323 -28.70 -10.26 7.79
C MET A 323 -28.64 -9.19 8.88
N SER A 324 -28.73 -7.91 8.55
CA SER A 324 -28.78 -6.82 9.53
C SER A 324 -29.92 -7.00 10.56
N GLU A 325 -31.07 -7.54 10.15
CA GLU A 325 -32.21 -7.86 11.01
C GLU A 325 -31.94 -9.07 11.95
N PHE A 326 -31.21 -10.07 11.46
CA PHE A 326 -31.01 -11.34 12.17
C PHE A 326 -29.65 -11.48 12.87
N TYR A 327 -28.64 -10.69 12.49
CA TYR A 327 -27.26 -10.87 12.91
C TYR A 327 -27.11 -10.82 14.43
N GLY A 328 -27.76 -9.85 15.08
CA GLY A 328 -27.72 -9.73 16.54
C GLY A 328 -28.28 -10.97 17.26
N LEU A 329 -29.38 -11.54 16.75
CA LEU A 329 -29.99 -12.75 17.30
C LEU A 329 -29.12 -13.98 17.02
N ASN A 330 -28.69 -14.15 15.77
CA ASN A 330 -27.85 -15.26 15.34
C ASN A 330 -26.51 -15.29 16.09
N LYS A 331 -25.92 -14.12 16.37
CA LYS A 331 -24.70 -14.00 17.15
C LYS A 331 -24.86 -14.57 18.56
N VAL A 332 -25.91 -14.16 19.28
CA VAL A 332 -26.15 -14.65 20.64
C VAL A 332 -26.53 -16.14 20.62
N MET A 333 -27.30 -16.58 19.62
CA MET A 333 -27.62 -18.00 19.43
C MET A 333 -26.36 -18.84 19.22
N SER A 334 -25.47 -18.43 18.32
CA SER A 334 -24.20 -19.10 18.04
C SER A 334 -23.31 -19.16 19.28
N GLN A 335 -23.19 -18.06 20.03
CA GLN A 335 -22.43 -18.04 21.30
C GLN A 335 -23.00 -19.04 22.32
N CYS A 336 -24.32 -19.08 22.49
CA CYS A 336 -24.97 -20.04 23.38
C CYS A 336 -24.79 -21.48 22.88
N GLU A 337 -24.91 -21.73 21.58
CA GLU A 337 -24.73 -23.03 20.93
C GLU A 337 -23.31 -23.56 21.16
N PHE A 338 -22.30 -22.71 20.92
CA PHE A 338 -20.91 -23.03 21.19
C PHE A 338 -20.70 -23.43 22.65
N LYS A 339 -21.20 -22.61 23.57
CA LYS A 339 -21.02 -22.83 25.01
C LYS A 339 -21.71 -24.12 25.47
N LYS A 340 -22.98 -24.35 25.12
CA LYS A 340 -23.74 -25.51 25.61
C LYS A 340 -23.31 -26.85 24.98
N ASN A 341 -22.94 -26.87 23.69
CA ASN A 341 -22.68 -28.13 22.98
C ASN A 341 -21.19 -28.50 22.91
N TYR A 342 -20.29 -27.52 22.91
CA TYR A 342 -18.86 -27.75 22.70
C TYR A 342 -18.04 -27.41 23.94
N TRP A 343 -18.14 -26.19 24.46
CA TRP A 343 -17.33 -25.74 25.60
C TRP A 343 -17.64 -26.53 26.87
N VAL A 344 -18.91 -26.58 27.29
CA VAL A 344 -19.33 -27.34 28.48
C VAL A 344 -18.97 -28.82 28.31
N LYS A 345 -19.34 -29.43 27.19
CA LYS A 345 -19.10 -30.86 26.96
C LYS A 345 -17.61 -31.22 26.98
N ASN A 346 -16.75 -30.38 26.40
CA ASN A 346 -15.30 -30.61 26.44
C ASN A 346 -14.79 -30.56 27.89
N LEU A 347 -15.17 -29.52 28.66
CA LEU A 347 -14.73 -29.36 30.04
C LEU A 347 -15.32 -30.42 30.99
N GLU A 348 -16.58 -30.82 30.80
CA GLU A 348 -17.18 -31.95 31.53
C GLU A 348 -16.40 -33.24 31.33
N ASN A 349 -15.96 -33.54 30.10
CA ASN A 349 -15.10 -34.71 29.85
C ASN A 349 -13.77 -34.63 30.63
N LYS A 350 -13.21 -33.42 30.82
CA LYS A 350 -12.00 -33.23 31.64
C LYS A 350 -12.29 -33.42 33.12
N VAL A 351 -13.43 -32.93 33.60
CA VAL A 351 -13.87 -33.16 34.99
C VAL A 351 -14.10 -34.64 35.24
N ASP A 352 -14.67 -35.38 34.29
CA ASP A 352 -14.86 -36.83 34.38
C ASP A 352 -13.54 -37.59 34.38
N PHE A 353 -12.52 -37.09 33.65
CA PHE A 353 -11.17 -37.61 33.72
C PHE A 353 -10.55 -37.38 35.11
N LEU A 354 -10.64 -36.14 35.63
CA LEU A 354 -10.16 -35.81 36.96
C LEU A 354 -10.84 -36.67 38.03
N ALA A 355 -12.16 -36.88 37.93
CA ALA A 355 -12.91 -37.73 38.86
C ALA A 355 -12.39 -39.18 38.96
N LYS A 356 -11.72 -39.68 37.91
CA LYS A 356 -11.18 -41.04 37.85
C LYS A 356 -9.71 -41.13 38.24
N TYR A 357 -8.92 -40.10 37.91
CA TYR A 357 -7.47 -40.18 37.92
C TYR A 357 -6.77 -39.14 38.80
N PHE A 358 -7.50 -38.30 39.56
CA PHE A 358 -6.86 -37.25 40.36
C PHE A 358 -5.89 -37.79 41.43
N ASP A 359 -6.10 -39.02 41.93
CA ASP A 359 -5.22 -39.70 42.89
C ASP A 359 -4.19 -40.64 42.23
N ASP A 360 -4.18 -40.77 40.89
CA ASP A 360 -3.29 -41.70 40.18
C ASP A 360 -1.95 -41.03 39.81
N PRO A 361 -0.81 -41.49 40.37
CA PRO A 361 0.49 -40.90 40.09
C PRO A 361 0.90 -40.95 38.61
N ASN A 362 0.37 -41.89 37.83
CA ASN A 362 0.72 -42.07 36.42
C ASN A 362 0.14 -40.97 35.51
N HIS A 363 -0.89 -40.25 35.98
CA HIS A 363 -1.60 -39.25 35.19
C HIS A 363 -1.36 -37.81 35.68
N ASN A 364 -0.38 -37.60 36.58
CA ASN A 364 -0.12 -36.30 37.21
C ASN A 364 0.09 -35.14 36.22
N GLU A 365 0.77 -35.37 35.10
CA GLU A 365 1.00 -34.33 34.08
C GLU A 365 -0.30 -33.92 33.38
N GLU A 366 -1.13 -34.90 32.99
CA GLU A 366 -2.42 -34.67 32.33
C GLU A 366 -3.42 -33.99 33.29
N VAL A 367 -3.46 -34.44 34.55
CA VAL A 367 -4.26 -33.83 35.62
C VAL A 367 -3.89 -32.36 35.79
N ASN A 368 -2.59 -32.03 35.87
CA ASN A 368 -2.14 -30.65 35.98
C ASN A 368 -2.54 -29.80 34.78
N ASN A 369 -2.38 -30.34 33.57
CA ASN A 369 -2.76 -29.63 32.34
C ASN A 369 -4.28 -29.35 32.29
N TYR A 370 -5.11 -30.31 32.72
CA TYR A 370 -6.57 -30.14 32.76
C TYR A 370 -7.03 -29.19 33.87
N LEU A 371 -6.36 -29.18 35.02
CA LEU A 371 -6.63 -28.21 36.08
C LEU A 371 -6.30 -26.78 35.63
N ILE A 372 -5.15 -26.59 34.96
CA ILE A 372 -4.79 -25.28 34.36
C ILE A 372 -5.84 -24.85 33.32
N LEU A 373 -6.23 -25.75 32.42
CA LEU A 373 -7.26 -25.49 31.40
C LEU A 373 -8.59 -25.09 32.04
N LEU A 374 -9.08 -25.87 33.01
CA LEU A 374 -10.33 -25.59 33.71
C LEU A 374 -10.28 -24.25 34.45
N LYS A 375 -9.18 -23.96 35.14
CA LYS A 375 -8.99 -22.69 35.84
C LYS A 375 -9.06 -21.52 34.87
N ASN A 376 -8.29 -21.56 33.78
CA ASN A 376 -8.26 -20.49 32.78
C ASN A 376 -9.63 -20.26 32.14
N GLU A 377 -10.33 -21.32 31.74
CA GLU A 377 -11.63 -21.22 31.08
C GLU A 377 -12.75 -20.77 32.02
N ILE A 378 -12.75 -21.22 33.28
CA ILE A 378 -13.72 -20.77 34.29
C ILE A 378 -13.45 -19.31 34.66
N GLU A 379 -12.19 -18.91 34.82
CA GLU A 379 -11.83 -17.52 35.10
C GLU A 379 -12.30 -16.57 33.99
N LYS A 380 -12.06 -16.93 32.72
CA LYS A 380 -12.57 -16.19 31.55
C LYS A 380 -14.09 -16.11 31.52
N GLU A 381 -14.77 -17.20 31.85
CA GLU A 381 -16.23 -17.24 31.90
C GLU A 381 -16.78 -16.36 33.02
N LEU A 382 -16.22 -16.42 34.23
CA LEU A 382 -16.65 -15.60 35.37
C LEU A 382 -16.46 -14.09 35.12
N ALA A 383 -15.40 -13.71 34.42
CA ALA A 383 -15.17 -12.32 34.01
C ALA A 383 -16.27 -11.78 33.08
N ASN A 384 -16.83 -12.65 32.24
CA ASN A 384 -17.86 -12.28 31.26
C ASN A 384 -19.29 -12.56 31.75
N ASN A 385 -19.47 -13.47 32.71
CA ASN A 385 -20.75 -13.98 33.18
C ASN A 385 -20.78 -14.15 34.70
N SER A 386 -21.20 -13.10 35.40
CA SER A 386 -21.34 -13.09 36.86
C SER A 386 -22.61 -13.77 37.39
N ARG A 387 -23.46 -14.35 36.53
CA ARG A 387 -24.77 -14.92 36.94
C ARG A 387 -24.68 -16.34 37.46
N VAL A 388 -23.60 -17.05 37.16
CA VAL A 388 -23.33 -18.40 37.65
C VAL A 388 -21.97 -18.37 38.32
N SER A 389 -21.95 -18.40 39.65
CA SER A 389 -20.71 -18.36 40.43
C SER A 389 -20.07 -19.74 40.51
N PHE A 390 -18.75 -19.74 40.70
CA PHE A 390 -17.97 -20.89 41.07
C PHE A 390 -17.02 -20.50 42.21
N ASP A 391 -17.23 -21.08 43.38
CA ASP A 391 -16.57 -20.62 44.61
C ASP A 391 -15.19 -21.28 44.84
N TYR A 392 -14.89 -22.38 44.15
CA TYR A 392 -13.68 -23.20 44.35
C TYR A 392 -12.59 -22.93 43.29
N LEU A 393 -12.53 -21.72 42.71
CA LEU A 393 -11.58 -21.40 41.64
C LEU A 393 -10.11 -21.52 42.09
N ASP A 394 -9.81 -21.12 43.31
CA ASP A 394 -8.46 -21.16 43.88
C ASP A 394 -8.02 -22.59 44.27
N ASP A 395 -8.95 -23.54 44.33
CA ASP A 395 -8.68 -24.93 44.68
C ASP A 395 -8.42 -25.81 43.44
N LEU A 396 -8.43 -25.23 42.24
CA LEU A 396 -8.10 -25.90 40.97
C LEU A 396 -6.58 -26.05 40.77
N HIS A 397 -5.92 -26.68 41.74
CA HIS A 397 -4.51 -27.04 41.72
C HIS A 397 -4.32 -28.44 42.31
N HIS A 398 -3.24 -29.14 41.92
CA HIS A 398 -2.97 -30.52 42.31
C HIS A 398 -3.04 -30.75 43.82
N ASP A 399 -2.50 -29.81 44.60
CA ASP A 399 -2.42 -29.95 46.06
C ASP A 399 -3.77 -29.80 46.78
N ARG A 400 -4.80 -29.25 46.11
CA ARG A 400 -6.09 -28.90 46.72
C ARG A 400 -7.29 -29.57 46.06
N ILE A 401 -7.10 -30.22 44.93
CA ILE A 401 -8.16 -30.97 44.24
C ILE A 401 -8.61 -32.13 45.12
N ASN A 402 -9.91 -32.28 45.29
CA ASN A 402 -10.51 -33.37 46.05
C ASN A 402 -11.91 -33.68 45.51
N TYR A 403 -12.55 -34.73 46.03
CA TYR A 403 -13.89 -35.14 45.60
C TYR A 403 -14.95 -34.02 45.74
N THR A 404 -14.85 -33.17 46.76
CA THR A 404 -15.80 -32.06 46.95
C THR A 404 -15.66 -30.98 45.87
N VAL A 405 -14.43 -30.64 45.48
CA VAL A 405 -14.16 -29.69 44.38
C VAL A 405 -14.62 -30.26 43.04
N ILE A 406 -14.44 -31.57 42.81
CA ILE A 406 -14.88 -32.25 41.59
C ILE A 406 -16.42 -32.27 41.49
N GLU A 407 -17.13 -32.56 42.58
CA GLU A 407 -18.60 -32.49 42.59
C GLU A 407 -19.11 -31.04 42.45
N ALA A 408 -18.39 -30.06 43.00
CA ALA A 408 -18.68 -28.64 42.78
C ALA A 408 -18.51 -28.27 41.30
N LEU A 409 -17.45 -28.74 40.63
CA LEU A 409 -17.24 -28.54 39.18
C LEU A 409 -18.38 -29.14 38.36
N LYS A 410 -18.79 -30.39 38.63
CA LYS A 410 -19.95 -31.01 37.95
C LYS A 410 -21.23 -30.21 38.15
N THR A 411 -21.45 -29.71 39.36
CA THR A 411 -22.64 -28.89 39.67
C THR A 411 -22.59 -27.55 38.94
N TYR A 412 -21.43 -26.90 38.89
CA TYR A 412 -21.20 -25.69 38.13
C TYR A 412 -21.48 -25.89 36.64
N PHE A 413 -20.90 -26.92 36.01
CA PHE A 413 -21.13 -27.20 34.58
C PHE A 413 -22.60 -27.54 34.27
N ARG A 414 -23.29 -28.25 35.17
CA ARG A 414 -24.75 -28.46 35.03
C ARG A 414 -25.55 -27.16 35.12
N ASN A 415 -25.13 -26.21 35.95
CA ASN A 415 -25.79 -24.92 36.11
C ASN A 415 -25.54 -23.99 34.92
N ILE A 416 -24.27 -23.87 34.49
CA ILE A 416 -23.89 -23.03 33.35
C ILE A 416 -24.49 -23.56 32.05
N ASN A 417 -24.58 -24.89 31.88
CA ASN A 417 -25.24 -25.48 30.71
C ASN A 417 -26.72 -25.14 30.67
N ARG A 418 -27.43 -25.26 31.80
CA ARG A 418 -28.84 -24.83 31.91
C ARG A 418 -29.02 -23.35 31.63
N TYR A 419 -28.08 -22.50 32.06
CA TYR A 419 -28.07 -21.07 31.76
C TYR A 419 -28.00 -20.83 30.24
N TYR A 420 -27.05 -21.45 29.55
CA TYR A 420 -26.89 -21.30 28.09
C TYR A 420 -28.02 -21.92 27.27
N ILE A 421 -28.60 -23.05 27.71
CA ILE A 421 -29.80 -23.63 27.08
C ILE A 421 -30.98 -22.65 27.18
N ARG A 422 -31.21 -22.05 28.36
CA ARG A 422 -32.28 -21.05 28.53
C ARG A 422 -32.03 -19.79 27.69
N GLY A 423 -30.79 -19.31 27.65
CA GLY A 423 -30.38 -18.19 26.82
C GLY A 423 -30.64 -18.45 25.34
N TYR A 424 -30.24 -19.62 24.84
CA TYR A 424 -30.50 -20.06 23.47
C TYR A 424 -32.01 -20.08 23.16
N ASN A 425 -32.80 -20.76 24.00
CA ASN A 425 -34.25 -20.88 23.77
C ASN A 425 -34.93 -19.51 23.74
N GLN A 426 -34.58 -18.61 24.67
CA GLN A 426 -35.15 -17.27 24.72
C GLN A 426 -34.86 -16.46 23.43
N VAL A 427 -33.64 -16.56 22.89
CA VAL A 427 -33.27 -15.85 21.66
C VAL A 427 -33.86 -16.52 20.43
N ASN A 428 -33.89 -17.86 20.39
CA ASN A 428 -34.55 -18.60 19.33
C ASN A 428 -36.04 -18.24 19.25
N ASP A 429 -36.73 -18.14 20.39
CA ASP A 429 -38.13 -17.71 20.43
C ASP A 429 -38.32 -16.29 19.89
N LYS A 430 -37.39 -15.38 20.17
CA LYS A 430 -37.41 -14.01 19.61
C LYS A 430 -37.22 -14.04 18.09
N ARG A 431 -36.28 -14.84 17.59
CA ARG A 431 -36.04 -15.02 16.15
C ARG A 431 -37.26 -15.63 15.45
N ASP A 432 -37.87 -16.65 16.03
CA ASP A 432 -39.07 -17.28 15.47
C ASP A 432 -40.28 -16.34 15.50
N LYS A 433 -40.41 -15.47 16.52
CA LYS A 433 -41.41 -14.39 16.54
C LYS A 433 -41.20 -13.42 15.38
N LEU A 434 -39.97 -12.95 15.18
CA LEU A 434 -39.64 -12.05 14.06
C LEU A 434 -39.95 -12.69 12.70
N ILE A 435 -39.58 -13.97 12.50
CA ILE A 435 -39.90 -14.70 11.27
C ILE A 435 -41.42 -14.82 11.07
N ARG A 436 -42.18 -15.12 12.13
CA ARG A 436 -43.65 -15.19 12.06
C ARG A 436 -44.28 -13.83 11.70
N GLU A 437 -43.75 -12.74 12.25
CA GLU A 437 -44.21 -11.38 11.91
C GLU A 437 -43.96 -11.05 10.44
N LEU A 438 -42.77 -11.38 9.93
CA LEU A 438 -42.38 -11.19 8.53
C LEU A 438 -43.10 -12.13 7.55
N GLN A 439 -43.82 -13.16 8.04
CA GLN A 439 -44.57 -14.10 7.22
C GLN A 439 -46.08 -14.08 7.51
N LYS A 440 -46.57 -13.06 8.20
CA LYS A 440 -47.96 -12.97 8.68
C LYS A 440 -48.99 -13.00 7.55
N THR A 441 -48.68 -12.36 6.42
CA THR A 441 -49.55 -12.35 5.22
C THR A 441 -48.84 -13.02 4.04
N PRO A 442 -49.59 -13.51 3.03
CA PRO A 442 -49.00 -14.07 1.82
C PRO A 442 -48.06 -13.11 1.08
N GLU A 443 -48.36 -11.80 1.13
CA GLU A 443 -47.52 -10.74 0.55
C GLU A 443 -46.20 -10.60 1.31
N LEU A 444 -46.25 -10.41 2.64
CA LEU A 444 -45.06 -10.32 3.49
C LEU A 444 -44.16 -11.57 3.38
N LYS A 445 -44.76 -12.75 3.27
CA LYS A 445 -44.02 -14.00 3.05
C LYS A 445 -43.25 -13.98 1.72
N LYS A 446 -43.86 -13.48 0.64
CA LYS A 446 -43.19 -13.34 -0.66
C LYS A 446 -42.03 -12.33 -0.56
N ASP A 447 -42.27 -11.18 0.07
CA ASP A 447 -41.26 -10.14 0.26
C ASP A 447 -40.08 -10.64 1.09
N PHE A 448 -40.33 -11.40 2.16
CA PHE A 448 -39.29 -12.01 3.00
C PHE A 448 -38.45 -13.02 2.22
N ILE A 449 -39.08 -13.87 1.40
CA ILE A 449 -38.37 -14.84 0.54
C ILE A 449 -37.50 -14.09 -0.48
N GLN A 450 -38.03 -13.03 -1.09
CA GLN A 450 -37.29 -12.21 -2.05
C GLN A 450 -36.11 -11.49 -1.38
N LEU A 451 -36.31 -10.89 -0.20
CA LEU A 451 -35.27 -10.27 0.60
C LEU A 451 -34.13 -11.26 0.90
N LYS A 452 -34.47 -12.48 1.32
CA LYS A 452 -33.45 -13.52 1.56
C LYS A 452 -32.72 -13.88 0.28
N ARG A 453 -33.44 -14.10 -0.83
CA ARG A 453 -32.85 -14.49 -2.13
C ARG A 453 -31.89 -13.46 -2.70
N ASP A 454 -32.19 -12.17 -2.48
CA ASP A 454 -31.47 -11.05 -3.07
C ASP A 454 -30.24 -10.60 -2.27
N TYR A 455 -30.21 -10.84 -0.96
CA TYR A 455 -29.18 -10.28 -0.07
C TYR A 455 -28.36 -11.32 0.70
N HIS A 456 -28.89 -12.51 0.94
CA HIS A 456 -28.16 -13.58 1.60
C HIS A 456 -27.46 -14.47 0.56
N ASN A 457 -26.27 -14.98 0.89
CA ASN A 457 -25.54 -15.94 0.07
C ASN A 457 -25.05 -17.09 0.95
N GLU A 458 -25.44 -18.32 0.62
CA GLU A 458 -25.16 -19.50 1.43
C GLU A 458 -23.65 -19.79 1.47
N LYS A 459 -22.98 -19.69 0.31
CA LYS A 459 -21.56 -20.02 0.24
C LYS A 459 -20.69 -19.03 1.02
N LEU A 460 -21.04 -17.74 1.02
CA LEU A 460 -20.40 -16.75 1.87
C LEU A 460 -20.60 -17.06 3.35
N SER A 461 -21.83 -17.42 3.76
CA SER A 461 -22.14 -17.88 5.12
C SER A 461 -21.22 -19.02 5.53
N GLU A 462 -21.11 -20.07 4.71
CA GLU A 462 -20.23 -21.21 5.00
C GLU A 462 -18.77 -20.83 5.21
N PHE A 463 -18.26 -19.86 4.43
CA PHE A 463 -16.89 -19.38 4.53
C PHE A 463 -16.65 -18.60 5.84
N VAL A 464 -17.55 -17.67 6.18
CA VAL A 464 -17.38 -16.81 7.37
C VAL A 464 -17.79 -17.49 8.67
N GLU A 465 -18.67 -18.48 8.62
CA GLU A 465 -19.09 -19.31 9.76
C GLU A 465 -18.21 -20.56 9.91
N ASN A 466 -17.36 -20.84 8.93
CA ASN A 466 -16.46 -22.01 8.92
C ASN A 466 -17.22 -23.34 9.09
N THR A 467 -18.38 -23.47 8.46
CA THR A 467 -19.29 -24.62 8.65
C THR A 467 -18.74 -25.93 8.11
N ASN A 468 -17.87 -25.86 7.09
CA ASN A 468 -17.25 -27.02 6.44
C ASN A 468 -16.08 -27.63 7.24
N GLU A 469 -15.63 -27.00 8.32
CA GLU A 469 -14.53 -27.54 9.13
C GLU A 469 -15.05 -28.60 10.13
N THR A 470 -14.38 -29.74 10.19
CA THR A 470 -14.74 -30.83 11.12
C THR A 470 -14.33 -30.52 12.55
N VAL A 471 -13.19 -29.86 12.72
CA VAL A 471 -12.66 -29.45 14.02
C VAL A 471 -13.31 -28.15 14.44
N ARG A 472 -14.22 -28.21 15.43
CA ARG A 472 -15.00 -27.06 15.93
C ARG A 472 -14.35 -26.32 17.09
N ILE A 473 -13.50 -27.02 17.84
CA ILE A 473 -12.81 -26.53 19.03
C ILE A 473 -11.44 -27.21 19.12
N ILE A 474 -10.43 -26.49 19.58
CA ILE A 474 -9.08 -27.02 19.82
C ILE A 474 -8.57 -26.59 21.19
N GLU A 475 -7.76 -27.44 21.82
CA GLU A 475 -6.99 -27.10 23.02
C GLU A 475 -5.59 -26.63 22.59
N TYR A 476 -5.20 -25.43 23.01
CA TYR A 476 -3.88 -24.88 22.70
C TYR A 476 -3.39 -24.02 23.88
N GLN A 477 -2.20 -24.32 24.39
CA GLN A 477 -1.56 -23.59 25.50
C GLN A 477 -2.44 -23.43 26.75
N GLY A 478 -3.21 -24.46 27.10
CA GLY A 478 -4.09 -24.43 28.29
C GLY A 478 -5.35 -23.58 28.10
N GLU A 479 -5.78 -23.36 26.86
CA GLU A 479 -7.00 -22.64 26.53
C GLU A 479 -7.82 -23.37 25.44
N LEU A 480 -9.13 -23.14 25.43
CA LEU A 480 -10.03 -23.61 24.37
C LEU A 480 -10.22 -22.52 23.30
N ILE A 481 -9.83 -22.83 22.06
CA ILE A 481 -10.01 -21.93 20.93
C ILE A 481 -11.22 -22.38 20.10
N GLN A 482 -12.20 -21.49 19.99
CA GLN A 482 -13.36 -21.65 19.12
C GLN A 482 -12.96 -21.54 17.64
N LYS A 483 -13.33 -22.54 16.82
CA LYS A 483 -13.08 -22.56 15.37
C LYS A 483 -14.34 -22.43 14.52
N ILE A 484 -15.48 -22.81 15.09
CA ILE A 484 -16.78 -22.60 14.47
C ILE A 484 -17.21 -21.13 14.61
N ASP A 485 -17.96 -20.63 13.65
CA ASP A 485 -18.67 -19.36 13.75
C ASP A 485 -17.79 -18.13 14.09
N PRO A 486 -16.60 -17.95 13.47
CA PRO A 486 -15.71 -16.85 13.82
C PRO A 486 -16.34 -15.47 13.60
N ILE A 487 -17.29 -15.36 12.67
CA ILE A 487 -18.07 -14.14 12.39
C ILE A 487 -18.98 -13.69 13.54
N TYR A 488 -19.27 -14.56 14.50
CA TYR A 488 -20.07 -14.25 15.69
C TYR A 488 -19.23 -14.06 16.95
N LEU A 489 -17.91 -14.24 16.86
CA LEU A 489 -16.96 -14.06 17.95
C LEU A 489 -16.28 -12.69 17.85
N ASP A 490 -16.49 -11.80 18.82
CA ASP A 490 -15.75 -10.53 18.86
C ASP A 490 -14.29 -10.77 19.28
N SER A 491 -13.34 -10.02 18.70
CA SER A 491 -11.94 -10.14 19.08
C SER A 491 -11.68 -9.57 20.49
N GLU A 492 -11.21 -10.42 21.41
CA GLU A 492 -10.81 -10.00 22.77
C GLU A 492 -9.44 -9.30 22.80
N LYS A 493 -8.58 -9.66 21.85
CA LYS A 493 -7.20 -9.18 21.72
C LYS A 493 -7.14 -7.70 21.34
N LYS A 494 -6.17 -6.99 21.92
CA LYS A 494 -5.93 -5.55 21.67
C LYS A 494 -5.32 -5.32 20.28
N LEU A 495 -5.59 -4.14 19.72
CA LEU A 495 -5.10 -3.65 18.42
C LEU A 495 -5.71 -4.42 17.24
N VAL A 496 -4.90 -4.76 16.24
CA VAL A 496 -5.33 -5.33 14.96
C VAL A 496 -5.21 -6.86 14.92
N LYS A 497 -4.72 -7.46 16.02
CA LYS A 497 -4.50 -8.90 16.16
C LYS A 497 -5.80 -9.64 16.48
N ALA A 498 -6.65 -9.79 15.47
CA ALA A 498 -7.91 -10.53 15.55
C ALA A 498 -7.81 -11.85 14.77
N HIS A 499 -8.69 -12.80 15.07
CA HIS A 499 -8.91 -13.96 14.22
C HIS A 499 -9.52 -13.54 12.88
N PHE A 500 -9.37 -14.41 11.88
CA PHE A 500 -9.88 -14.15 10.55
C PHE A 500 -11.42 -14.18 10.56
N TYR A 501 -12.04 -13.22 9.87
CA TYR A 501 -13.49 -12.99 9.87
C TYR A 501 -14.10 -12.46 11.17
N ALA A 502 -13.28 -11.96 12.11
CA ALA A 502 -13.83 -11.27 13.27
C ALA A 502 -14.78 -10.14 12.83
N PRO A 503 -15.98 -9.99 13.42
CA PRO A 503 -16.93 -8.96 13.05
C PRO A 503 -16.49 -7.56 13.51
N ARG A 504 -15.82 -7.51 14.68
CA ARG A 504 -15.34 -6.29 15.32
C ARG A 504 -13.93 -6.49 15.84
N LYS A 505 -13.12 -5.43 15.74
CA LYS A 505 -11.73 -5.38 16.21
C LYS A 505 -11.56 -4.30 17.27
N ARG A 506 -10.68 -4.56 18.24
CA ARG A 506 -10.46 -3.69 19.39
C ARG A 506 -9.35 -2.68 19.12
N LEU A 507 -9.66 -1.65 18.34
CA LEU A 507 -8.79 -0.52 18.03
C LEU A 507 -9.41 0.78 18.61
N PHE A 508 -8.88 1.25 19.75
CA PHE A 508 -9.46 2.36 20.53
C PHE A 508 -10.96 2.17 20.84
N GLY A 509 -11.30 0.96 21.31
CA GLY A 509 -12.69 0.48 21.45
C GLY A 509 -13.06 -0.53 20.37
N TYR A 510 -14.32 -0.98 20.37
CA TYR A 510 -14.81 -1.87 19.32
C TYR A 510 -15.19 -1.07 18.06
N LYS A 511 -14.55 -1.42 16.95
CA LYS A 511 -14.83 -0.85 15.62
C LYS A 511 -15.13 -1.97 14.64
N SER A 512 -15.93 -1.70 13.61
CA SER A 512 -16.23 -2.70 12.58
C SER A 512 -14.97 -3.09 11.83
N THR A 513 -14.89 -4.35 11.45
CA THR A 513 -13.75 -4.87 10.68
C THR A 513 -13.55 -4.14 9.36
N PHE A 514 -14.63 -3.70 8.71
CA PHE A 514 -14.57 -2.88 7.50
C PHE A 514 -13.69 -1.63 7.65
N TRP A 515 -13.97 -0.80 8.66
CA TRP A 515 -13.24 0.46 8.86
C TRP A 515 -11.82 0.24 9.38
N VAL A 516 -11.63 -0.75 10.27
CA VAL A 516 -10.30 -1.08 10.77
C VAL A 516 -9.40 -1.57 9.65
N ASN A 517 -9.90 -2.48 8.80
CA ASN A 517 -9.13 -3.00 7.68
C ASN A 517 -8.82 -1.91 6.64
N THR A 518 -9.79 -1.04 6.34
CA THR A 518 -9.56 0.13 5.48
C THR A 518 -8.45 1.01 6.05
N ALA A 519 -8.51 1.33 7.34
CA ALA A 519 -7.50 2.17 8.00
C ALA A 519 -6.11 1.53 7.97
N VAL A 520 -6.00 0.21 8.13
CA VAL A 520 -4.73 -0.52 8.02
C VAL A 520 -4.15 -0.42 6.61
N ILE A 521 -4.98 -0.57 5.56
CA ILE A 521 -4.53 -0.42 4.17
C ILE A 521 -4.02 1.01 3.90
N TRP A 522 -4.70 2.03 4.42
CA TRP A 522 -4.23 3.41 4.27
C TRP A 522 -2.97 3.69 5.10
N PHE A 523 -2.84 3.09 6.27
CA PHE A 523 -1.62 3.17 7.08
C PHE A 523 -0.43 2.54 6.36
N THR A 524 -0.58 1.34 5.79
CA THR A 524 0.49 0.71 4.99
C THR A 524 0.82 1.54 3.74
N THR A 525 -0.20 2.12 3.10
CA THR A 525 -0.03 3.06 1.97
C THR A 525 0.81 4.27 2.37
N LEU A 526 0.55 4.86 3.53
CA LEU A 526 1.33 5.99 4.06
C LEU A 526 2.79 5.60 4.34
N LEU A 527 3.02 4.42 4.93
CA LEU A 527 4.37 3.90 5.15
C LEU A 527 5.13 3.69 3.83
N LEU A 528 4.46 3.17 2.80
CA LEU A 528 5.04 3.01 1.47
C LEU A 528 5.35 4.37 0.81
N TYR A 529 4.49 5.37 1.00
CA TYR A 529 4.75 6.73 0.53
C TYR A 529 5.99 7.33 1.22
N LEU A 530 6.14 7.15 2.54
CA LEU A 530 7.34 7.59 3.26
C LEU A 530 8.60 6.85 2.75
N LEU A 531 8.50 5.54 2.52
CA LEU A 531 9.59 4.75 1.96
C LEU A 531 10.00 5.24 0.56
N LEU A 532 9.04 5.59 -0.29
CA LEU A 532 9.28 6.22 -1.59
C LEU A 532 9.91 7.61 -1.45
N TYR A 533 9.38 8.43 -0.55
CA TYR A 533 9.84 9.80 -0.32
C TYR A 533 11.33 9.84 0.05
N PHE A 534 11.76 8.97 0.97
CA PHE A 534 13.16 8.86 1.39
C PHE A 534 14.04 7.99 0.47
N ARG A 535 13.45 7.43 -0.60
CA ARG A 535 14.07 6.48 -1.54
C ARG A 535 14.71 5.29 -0.81
N GLY A 536 14.01 4.75 0.19
CA GLY A 536 14.52 3.73 1.10
C GLY A 536 14.96 2.45 0.39
N LEU A 537 14.08 1.87 -0.45
CA LEU A 537 14.40 0.65 -1.19
C LEU A 537 15.55 0.86 -2.19
N ARG A 538 15.54 1.98 -2.91
CA ARG A 538 16.62 2.31 -3.84
C ARG A 538 17.98 2.40 -3.17
N LYS A 539 18.08 3.10 -2.03
CA LYS A 539 19.34 3.19 -1.25
C LYS A 539 19.80 1.82 -0.75
N LEU A 540 18.87 0.97 -0.33
CA LEU A 540 19.17 -0.39 0.09
C LEU A 540 19.73 -1.23 -1.07
N LEU A 541 19.16 -1.13 -2.27
CA LEU A 541 19.68 -1.83 -3.45
C LEU A 541 21.07 -1.31 -3.85
N GLU A 542 21.28 0.00 -3.87
CA GLU A 542 22.59 0.61 -4.15
C GLU A 542 23.65 0.16 -3.12
N TRP A 543 23.25 -0.02 -1.84
CA TRP A 543 24.13 -0.56 -0.80
C TRP A 543 24.51 -2.03 -1.05
N PHE A 544 23.55 -2.88 -1.43
CA PHE A 544 23.83 -4.28 -1.80
C PHE A 544 24.74 -4.40 -3.03
N GLU A 545 24.54 -3.56 -4.04
CA GLU A 545 25.43 -3.49 -5.22
C GLU A 545 26.86 -3.13 -4.81
N ASN A 546 27.03 -2.12 -3.92
CA ASN A 546 28.34 -1.70 -3.44
C ASN A 546 29.05 -2.76 -2.58
N LEU A 547 28.31 -3.55 -1.80
CA LEU A 547 28.88 -4.68 -1.06
C LEU A 547 29.44 -5.76 -2.00
N GLY A 548 28.70 -6.09 -3.07
CA GLY A 548 29.16 -7.06 -4.08
C GLY A 548 30.43 -6.62 -4.80
N ILE A 549 30.55 -5.32 -5.09
CA ILE A 549 31.75 -4.73 -5.70
C ILE A 549 32.95 -4.79 -4.72
N LYS A 550 32.74 -4.49 -3.44
CA LYS A 550 33.79 -4.54 -2.41
C LYS A 550 34.31 -5.96 -2.14
N TYR A 551 33.46 -6.98 -2.31
CA TYR A 551 33.87 -8.39 -2.23
C TYR A 551 34.67 -8.84 -3.46
N ARG A 552 34.31 -8.37 -4.67
CA ARG A 552 35.09 -8.66 -5.89
C ARG A 552 36.45 -7.96 -5.90
N GLY A 553 36.56 -6.77 -5.32
CA GLY A 553 37.83 -6.03 -5.20
C GLY A 553 38.78 -6.52 -4.09
N LYS A 554 38.39 -7.53 -3.29
CA LYS A 554 39.26 -8.17 -2.28
C LYS A 554 39.82 -9.53 -2.72
N ASN A 555 39.33 -10.08 -3.84
CA ASN A 555 39.76 -11.36 -4.41
C ASN A 555 40.61 -11.17 -5.69
N HIS A 556 41.04 -9.94 -5.95
CA HIS A 556 42.13 -9.56 -6.86
C HIS A 556 43.11 -8.74 -6.03
#